data_AF-A0A518H622-F1
#
_entry.id   AF-A0A518H622-F1
#
_cell.length_a   1.000
_cell.length_b   1.000
_cell.length_c   1.000
_cell.angle_alpha   90.00
_cell.angle_beta   90.00
_cell.angle_gamma   90.00
#
_symmetry.space_group_name_H-M   'P 1'
#
loop_
_entity.id
_entity.type
_entity.pdbx_description
1 polymer ?
#
loop_
_entity_poly.entity_id
_entity_poly.type
_entity_poly.pdbx_seq_one_letter_code
_entity_poly.pdbx_strand_id
1 'polypeptide(L)'
;MRLRPADHRGRPGLTFRQQDPLGWQTGDCAFAEPIWLLIEERADGKLKYAFSDLPADTSRLRAVRQWKSRWAIDECFAIAKGDCGLDHYEVRSWIG
;
A
#
# COMPACT_ATOMS: atom_id res chain seq x y z
N MET A 1 7.56 3.74 14.55
CA MET A 1 6.27 3.60 13.85
C MET A 1 5.16 4.29 14.64
N ARG A 2 4.43 5.20 13.99
CA ARG A 2 3.22 5.84 14.52
C ARG A 2 2.02 5.36 13.73
N LEU A 3 0.90 5.16 14.43
CA LEU A 3 -0.40 4.85 13.83
C LEU A 3 -1.24 6.12 13.91
N ARG A 4 -1.81 6.55 12.79
CA ARG A 4 -2.82 7.61 12.75
C ARG A 4 -4.00 7.17 11.91
N PRO A 5 -5.23 7.55 12.26
CA PRO A 5 -6.35 7.51 11.33
C PRO A 5 -6.00 8.38 10.11
N ALA A 6 -6.23 7.87 8.90
CA ALA A 6 -6.15 8.68 7.70
C ALA A 6 -7.41 9.54 7.61
N ASP A 7 -7.27 10.85 7.77
CA ASP A 7 -8.35 11.77 7.41
C ASP A 7 -8.36 11.98 5.89
N HIS A 8 -9.56 12.10 5.31
CA HIS A 8 -9.78 12.35 3.89
C HIS A 8 -9.87 13.85 3.55
N ARG A 9 -9.69 14.75 4.52
CA ARG A 9 -9.90 16.19 4.31
C ARG A 9 -8.58 16.85 3.92
N GLY A 10 -8.23 16.71 2.64
CA GLY A 10 -7.16 17.47 2.02
C GLY A 10 -7.35 18.99 2.19
N ARG A 11 -6.26 19.71 2.48
CA ARG A 11 -6.22 21.18 2.43
C ARG A 11 -6.49 21.66 0.99
N PRO A 12 -7.23 22.75 0.78
CA PRO A 12 -7.64 23.19 -0.56
C PRO A 12 -6.43 23.70 -1.35
N GLY A 13 -6.15 23.11 -2.52
CA GLY A 13 -5.08 23.62 -3.39
C GLY A 13 -4.73 22.86 -4.68
N LEU A 14 -5.19 21.63 -4.91
CA LEU A 14 -4.89 20.89 -6.15
C LEU A 14 -6.15 20.20 -6.68
N THR A 15 -6.69 20.73 -7.77
CA THR A 15 -7.88 20.17 -8.44
C THR A 15 -7.43 19.51 -9.74
N PHE A 16 -7.57 18.18 -9.85
CA PHE A 16 -7.55 17.45 -11.11
C PHE A 16 -8.97 16.93 -11.36
N ARG A 17 -9.55 17.23 -12.52
CA ARG A 17 -10.92 16.81 -12.87
C ARG A 17 -10.88 15.89 -14.08
N GLN A 18 -11.30 14.65 -13.87
CA GLN A 18 -11.74 13.70 -14.89
C GLN A 18 -13.10 13.17 -14.37
N GLN A 19 -14.02 12.73 -15.24
CA GLN A 19 -15.32 12.16 -14.81
C GLN A 19 -15.31 10.63 -14.90
N ASP A 20 -15.54 9.94 -13.78
CA ASP A 20 -15.53 8.47 -13.70
C ASP A 20 -16.79 7.88 -13.04
N PRO A 21 -17.40 6.81 -13.61
CA PRO A 21 -18.68 6.29 -13.14
C PRO A 21 -18.60 5.56 -11.78
N LEU A 22 -17.39 5.33 -11.27
CA LEU A 22 -17.08 4.58 -10.04
C LEU A 22 -16.58 5.47 -8.89
N GLY A 23 -16.67 6.79 -9.01
CA GLY A 23 -16.39 7.74 -7.91
C GLY A 23 -14.91 7.95 -7.56
N TRP A 24 -13.97 7.18 -8.12
CA TRP A 24 -12.54 7.30 -7.83
C TRP A 24 -11.93 8.64 -8.30
N GLN A 25 -12.60 9.39 -9.17
CA GLN A 25 -12.21 10.74 -9.59
C GLN A 25 -12.89 11.88 -8.83
N THR A 26 -14.01 11.60 -8.15
CA THR A 26 -14.69 12.57 -7.27
C THR A 26 -13.98 12.68 -5.91
N GLY A 27 -13.10 11.72 -5.60
CA GLY A 27 -12.49 11.59 -4.27
C GLY A 27 -13.43 10.90 -3.27
N ASP A 28 -14.57 10.38 -3.75
CA ASP A 28 -15.44 9.52 -2.96
C ASP A 28 -14.69 8.22 -2.73
N CYS A 29 -14.05 8.13 -1.57
CA CYS A 29 -13.35 6.95 -1.13
C CYS A 29 -14.41 5.84 -1.02
N ALA A 30 -14.21 4.72 -1.75
CA ALA A 30 -15.11 3.55 -1.75
C ALA A 30 -15.34 2.94 -0.34
N PHE A 31 -14.67 3.49 0.68
CA PHE A 31 -14.80 3.16 2.08
C PHE A 31 -14.93 4.49 2.86
N ALA A 32 -16.14 4.85 3.29
CA ALA A 32 -16.38 6.03 4.13
C ALA A 32 -15.81 5.86 5.56
N GLU A 33 -15.45 4.63 5.92
CA GLU A 33 -14.83 4.25 7.19
C GLU A 33 -13.36 4.74 7.23
N PRO A 34 -12.88 5.32 8.35
CA PRO A 34 -11.50 5.72 8.48
C PRO A 34 -10.56 4.52 8.41
N ILE A 35 -9.63 4.55 7.44
CA ILE A 35 -8.54 3.57 7.32
C ILE A 35 -7.30 4.02 8.09
N TRP A 36 -6.44 3.08 8.47
CA TRP A 36 -5.20 3.38 9.19
C TRP A 36 -4.07 3.81 8.26
N LEU A 37 -3.31 4.82 8.67
CA LEU A 37 -2.03 5.18 8.07
C LEU A 37 -0.88 4.73 8.98
N LEU A 38 -0.09 3.77 8.48
CA LEU A 38 1.13 3.29 9.12
C LEU A 38 2.28 4.19 8.67
N ILE A 39 3.03 4.79 9.61
CA ILE A 39 4.19 5.65 9.28
C ILE A 39 5.45 5.13 9.98
N GLU A 40 6.49 4.87 9.19
CA GLU A 40 7.86 4.59 9.63
C GLU A 40 8.73 5.78 9.26
N GLU A 41 9.39 6.35 10.26
CA GLU A 41 10.47 7.30 10.09
C GLU A 41 11.79 6.54 10.27
N ARG A 42 12.69 6.71 9.30
CA ARG A 42 14.00 6.04 9.26
C ARG A 42 15.09 6.97 9.80
N ALA A 43 16.21 6.39 10.18
CA ALA A 43 17.36 7.14 10.71
C ALA A 43 17.93 8.17 9.71
N ASP A 44 17.73 7.97 8.40
CA ASP A 44 18.11 8.91 7.34
C ASP A 44 17.05 10.01 7.09
N GLY A 45 16.05 10.14 7.97
CA GLY A 45 14.96 11.10 7.86
C GLY A 45 13.89 10.73 6.82
N LYS A 46 14.04 9.61 6.11
CA LYS A 46 13.03 9.19 5.12
C LYS A 46 11.80 8.62 5.80
N LEU A 47 10.64 9.01 5.28
CA LEU A 47 9.34 8.47 5.68
C LEU A 47 8.91 7.36 4.72
N LYS A 48 8.52 6.23 5.29
CA LYS A 48 7.73 5.21 4.61
C LYS A 48 6.32 5.21 5.19
N TYR A 49 5.33 5.05 4.32
CA TYR A 49 3.93 5.02 4.74
C TYR A 49 3.14 3.97 3.97
N ALA A 50 2.07 3.47 4.58
CA ALA A 50 1.14 2.53 3.98
C ALA A 50 -0.26 2.69 4.60
N PHE A 51 -1.30 2.50 3.79
CA PHE A 51 -2.67 2.35 4.29
C PHE A 51 -2.91 0.93 4.82
N SER A 52 -3.81 0.80 5.79
CA SER A 52 -4.16 -0.47 6.40
C SER A 52 -5.61 -0.47 6.89
N ASP A 53 -6.27 -1.60 6.70
CA ASP A 53 -7.60 -1.96 7.18
C ASP A 53 -7.55 -2.77 8.49
N LEU A 54 -6.40 -2.78 9.18
CA LEU A 54 -6.26 -3.53 10.43
C LEU A 54 -7.28 -3.06 11.48
N PRO A 55 -7.83 -3.97 12.30
CA PRO A 55 -8.68 -3.60 13.42
C PRO A 55 -8.00 -2.60 14.37
N ALA A 56 -8.80 -1.69 14.95
CA ALA A 56 -8.31 -0.62 15.83
C ALA A 56 -7.59 -1.12 17.09
N ASP A 57 -7.93 -2.32 17.56
CA ASP A 57 -7.34 -3.01 18.70
C ASP A 57 -6.05 -3.79 18.32
N THR A 58 -5.65 -3.75 17.04
CA THR A 58 -4.42 -4.40 16.60
C THR A 58 -3.21 -3.78 17.29
N SER A 59 -2.46 -4.60 18.02
CA SER A 59 -1.24 -4.15 18.68
C SER A 59 -0.23 -3.61 17.67
N ARG A 60 0.53 -2.58 18.06
CA ARG A 60 1.55 -1.97 17.21
C ARG A 60 2.57 -2.98 16.70
N LEU A 61 2.97 -3.95 17.52
CA LEU A 61 3.93 -4.98 17.13
C LEU A 61 3.37 -5.87 16.02
N ARG A 62 2.09 -6.26 16.10
CA ARG A 62 1.42 -7.05 15.06
C ARG A 62 1.30 -6.26 13.76
N ALA A 63 0.92 -4.99 13.84
CA ALA A 63 0.86 -4.11 12.67
C ALA A 63 2.23 -3.94 11.98
N VAL A 64 3.31 -3.76 12.75
CA VAL A 64 4.68 -3.70 12.20
C VAL A 64 5.03 -5.02 11.49
N ARG A 65 4.78 -6.16 12.13
CA ARG A 65 5.10 -7.48 11.55
C ARG A 65 4.37 -7.70 10.21
N GLN A 66 3.07 -7.42 10.18
CA GLN A 66 2.26 -7.56 8.97
C GLN A 66 2.72 -6.59 7.86
N TRP A 67 3.07 -5.36 8.21
CA TRP A 67 3.58 -4.42 7.22
C TRP A 67 4.93 -4.86 6.64
N LYS A 68 5.83 -5.35 7.50
CA LYS A 68 7.17 -5.78 7.08
C LYS A 68 7.16 -7.09 6.30
N SER A 69 6.20 -7.99 6.54
CA SER A 69 6.09 -9.25 5.78
C SER A 69 5.75 -9.02 4.30
N ARG A 70 5.21 -7.86 3.92
CA ARG A 70 4.98 -7.51 2.51
C ARG A 70 6.26 -7.55 1.66
N TRP A 71 7.40 -7.21 2.26
CA TRP A 71 8.69 -7.17 1.55
C TRP A 71 9.25 -8.57 1.24
N ALA A 72 8.82 -9.60 1.97
CA ALA A 72 9.25 -10.97 1.72
C ALA A 72 8.83 -11.44 0.31
N ILE A 73 7.71 -10.94 -0.21
CA ILE A 73 7.23 -11.25 -1.55
C ILE A 73 8.20 -10.75 -2.62
N ASP A 74 8.70 -9.52 -2.49
CA ASP A 74 9.63 -8.93 -3.46
C ASP A 74 10.96 -9.68 -3.48
N GLU A 75 11.43 -10.11 -2.29
CA GLU A 75 12.63 -10.94 -2.15
C GLU A 75 12.43 -12.35 -2.75
N CYS A 76 11.30 -12.99 -2.47
CA CYS A 76 10.95 -14.27 -3.09
C CYS A 76 10.89 -14.17 -4.62
N PHE A 77 10.34 -13.08 -5.18
CA PHE A 77 10.33 -12.87 -6.62
C PHE A 77 11.73 -12.59 -7.19
N ALA A 78 12.59 -11.89 -6.47
CA ALA A 78 13.96 -11.67 -6.89
C ALA A 78 14.74 -13.00 -6.95
N ILE A 79 14.63 -13.83 -5.91
CA ILE A 79 15.25 -15.16 -5.86
C ILE A 79 14.67 -16.08 -6.94
N ALA A 80 13.35 -16.12 -7.09
CA ALA A 80 12.68 -16.92 -8.10
C ALA A 80 13.17 -16.58 -9.52
N LYS A 81 13.32 -15.28 -9.82
CA LYS A 81 13.81 -14.83 -11.13
C LYS A 81 15.30 -15.08 -11.32
N GLY A 82 16.13 -14.83 -10.30
CA GLY A 82 17.58 -14.95 -10.42
C GLY A 82 18.10 -16.37 -10.30
N ASP A 83 17.74 -17.07 -9.22
CA ASP A 83 18.35 -18.35 -8.84
C ASP A 83 17.55 -19.56 -9.32
N CYS A 84 16.23 -19.41 -9.50
CA CYS A 84 15.38 -20.50 -9.98
C CYS A 84 15.12 -20.46 -11.50
N GLY A 85 15.68 -19.49 -12.23
CA GLY A 85 15.54 -19.38 -13.69
C GLY A 85 14.10 -19.13 -14.18
N LEU A 86 13.24 -18.58 -13.31
CA LEU A 86 11.86 -18.25 -13.65
C LEU A 86 11.73 -16.94 -14.44
N ASP A 87 12.83 -16.26 -14.71
CA ASP A 87 12.92 -15.16 -15.68
C ASP A 87 12.77 -15.64 -17.14
N HIS A 88 13.08 -16.92 -17.40
CA HIS A 88 12.91 -17.56 -18.71
C HIS A 88 11.58 -18.33 -18.86
N TYR A 89 10.71 -18.32 -17.84
CA TYR A 89 9.49 -19.11 -17.80
C TYR A 89 8.24 -18.22 -17.99
N GLU A 90 7.77 -18.08 -19.22
CA GLU A 90 6.49 -17.41 -19.50
C GLU A 90 5.32 -18.38 -19.35
N VAL A 91 4.56 -18.25 -18.25
CA VAL A 91 3.35 -19.07 -17.99
C VAL A 91 2.09 -18.49 -18.64
N ARG A 92 2.14 -17.26 -19.17
CA ARG A 92 0.98 -16.62 -19.83
C ARG A 92 1.12 -16.63 -21.34
N SER A 93 0.33 -17.46 -22.02
CA SER A 93 0.04 -17.31 -23.44
C SER A 93 -1.14 -16.32 -23.61
N TRP A 94 -0.90 -15.03 -23.45
CA TRP A 94 -1.85 -14.04 -23.97
C TRP A 94 -1.51 -13.77 -25.43
N ILE A 95 -2.35 -14.27 -26.31
CA ILE A 95 -2.38 -13.87 -27.72
C ILE A 95 -3.41 -12.75 -27.76
N GLY A 96 -2.99 -11.57 -28.19
CA GLY A 96 -3.79 -10.33 -28.20
C GLY A 96 -5.25 -10.47 -28.59
#